data_AF-A0A564Z237-F1
#
_entry.id   AF-A0A564Z237-F1
#
_cell.length_a   1.000
_cell.length_b   1.000
_cell.length_c   1.000
_cell.angle_alpha   90.00
_cell.angle_beta   90.00
_cell.angle_gamma   90.00
#
_symmetry.space_group_name_H-M   'P 1'
#
loop_
_entity.id
_entity.type
_entity.pdbx_description
1 polymer ?
#
loop_
_entity_poly.entity_id
_entity_poly.type
_entity_poly.pdbx_seq_one_letter_code
_entity_poly.pdbx_strand_id
1 'polypeptide(L)'
;MFKEAITLLDGELSLFQTLVFKRLHKSYEPLSEFDVIVHAFFPEIVDILFNQLPDIFSAGNPDRFHKLYKIGFEFLDLVEARADSTKQVLKLRKHSSYSSFLNKWSLSVYFQLRYQKCNEAISECTKDIFKEAEVCPHISYTLALTATLTQQIQWCWSDDVYLDALRHRFWKLSLQLVNAYAYLIEKKAVHQAPTNPEKNGISSIIKPLLLAFFDGSLFLNWIEEGGLVNLVLPTMQNQDTDPLPEWLTQCIEDSAERIRKSLTAVKASIFRAFEENVQALTKSVQELPRYYRRTNREWPSTPSAFMPRITRQLTDLAHILQDDILTKPQAEALPALRAHVAELFGQMVLQTTNMYFTQTSELVESVRKVEDSLRRLRVARAVGGAQQAGGVGKTDDDKIRHQVYLDTQEYIAQLKTLPLLSEAALKSNLDYFAISENPETNPMAVS
;
A
#
# COMPACT_ATOMS: atom_id res chain seq x y z
N MET A 1 -36.90 -29.81 -12.32
CA MET A 1 -36.61 -30.65 -11.14
C MET A 1 -36.99 -30.00 -9.80
N PHE A 2 -36.19 -29.12 -9.17
CA PHE A 2 -36.53 -28.63 -7.81
C PHE A 2 -37.90 -27.95 -7.72
N LYS A 3 -38.26 -27.13 -8.71
CA LYS A 3 -39.62 -26.55 -8.79
C LYS A 3 -40.71 -27.62 -8.89
N GLU A 4 -40.48 -28.66 -9.70
CA GLU A 4 -41.43 -29.77 -9.87
C GLU A 4 -41.55 -30.63 -8.60
N ALA A 5 -40.44 -30.86 -7.90
CA ALA A 5 -40.43 -31.54 -6.61
C ALA A 5 -41.22 -30.76 -5.56
N ILE A 6 -41.05 -29.43 -5.53
CA ILE A 6 -41.86 -28.57 -4.65
C ILE A 6 -43.34 -28.58 -5.05
N THR A 7 -43.69 -28.59 -6.34
CA THR A 7 -45.11 -28.71 -6.75
C THR A 7 -45.71 -30.06 -6.40
N LEU A 8 -44.93 -31.14 -6.43
CA LEU A 8 -45.36 -32.46 -5.95
C LEU A 8 -45.64 -32.44 -4.44
N LEU A 9 -44.76 -31.78 -3.68
CA LEU A 9 -44.92 -31.59 -2.25
C LEU A 9 -46.19 -30.77 -1.93
N ASP A 10 -46.37 -29.65 -2.61
CA ASP A 10 -47.50 -28.73 -2.41
C ASP A 10 -48.84 -29.30 -2.88
N GLY A 11 -48.83 -30.22 -3.86
CA GLY A 11 -50.03 -30.83 -4.44
C GLY A 11 -50.37 -32.20 -3.85
N GLU A 12 -49.76 -33.26 -4.39
CA GLU A 12 -50.17 -34.64 -4.14
C GLU A 12 -49.84 -35.10 -2.70
N LEU A 13 -48.71 -34.66 -2.17
CA LEU A 13 -48.26 -35.05 -0.83
C LEU A 13 -48.94 -34.24 0.28
N SER A 14 -49.31 -32.97 0.03
CA SER A 14 -50.11 -32.17 0.97
C SER A 14 -51.53 -32.73 1.14
N LEU A 15 -52.12 -33.26 0.06
CA LEU A 15 -53.39 -33.98 0.08
C LEU A 15 -53.27 -35.27 0.89
N PHE A 16 -52.19 -36.04 0.71
CA PHE A 16 -51.93 -37.23 1.50
C PHE A 16 -51.76 -36.90 3.00
N GLN A 17 -51.01 -35.85 3.31
CA GLN A 17 -50.81 -35.36 4.67
C GLN A 17 -52.13 -34.92 5.32
N THR A 18 -53.04 -34.32 4.56
CA THR A 18 -54.36 -33.89 5.02
C THR A 18 -55.34 -35.07 5.18
N LEU A 19 -55.35 -36.02 4.24
CA LEU A 19 -56.33 -37.10 4.18
C LEU A 19 -56.00 -38.29 5.09
N VAL A 20 -54.71 -38.58 5.31
CA VAL A 20 -54.26 -39.71 6.12
C VAL A 20 -54.11 -39.35 7.61
N PHE A 21 -53.68 -38.11 7.94
CA PHE A 21 -53.29 -37.76 9.32
C PHE A 21 -54.27 -36.88 10.11
N LYS A 22 -55.27 -36.26 9.47
CA LYS A 22 -56.30 -35.46 10.18
C LYS A 22 -57.56 -36.25 10.56
N ARG A 23 -57.58 -37.58 10.42
CA ARG A 23 -58.70 -38.39 10.96
C ARG A 23 -58.57 -38.52 12.48
N LEU A 24 -59.46 -37.83 13.19
CA LEU A 24 -59.69 -37.98 14.63
C LEU A 24 -60.20 -39.40 14.94
N HIS A 25 -59.35 -40.34 15.35
CA HIS A 25 -59.83 -41.54 16.04
C HIS A 25 -58.94 -41.95 17.22
N LYS A 26 -59.60 -42.31 18.33
CA LYS A 26 -59.07 -42.53 19.69
C LYS A 26 -58.23 -43.80 19.87
N SER A 27 -57.61 -44.32 18.83
CA SER A 27 -56.82 -45.56 18.87
C SER A 27 -55.45 -45.30 18.26
N TYR A 28 -54.40 -45.71 18.95
CA TYR A 28 -53.00 -45.55 18.56
C TYR A 28 -52.81 -45.99 17.10
N GLU A 29 -52.66 -45.03 16.19
CA GLU A 29 -52.37 -45.27 14.78
C GLU A 29 -50.84 -45.22 14.58
N PRO A 30 -50.20 -46.32 14.11
CA PRO A 30 -48.76 -46.38 13.86
C PRO A 30 -48.26 -45.28 12.91
N LEU A 31 -49.15 -44.74 12.09
CA LEU A 31 -48.84 -43.69 11.14
C LEU A 31 -48.72 -42.32 11.83
N SER A 32 -49.30 -42.10 13.02
CA SER A 32 -49.28 -40.78 13.69
C SER A 32 -47.88 -40.22 13.99
N GLU A 33 -46.85 -41.07 14.00
CA GLU A 33 -45.44 -40.69 14.15
C GLU A 33 -44.70 -40.50 12.80
N PHE A 34 -45.33 -40.92 11.69
CA PHE A 34 -44.80 -40.81 10.34
C PHE A 34 -44.97 -39.39 9.80
N ASP A 35 -43.85 -38.82 9.41
CA ASP A 35 -43.73 -37.49 8.86
C ASP A 35 -43.39 -37.56 7.37
N VAL A 36 -44.30 -37.13 6.51
CA VAL A 36 -44.20 -37.25 5.04
C VAL A 36 -42.97 -36.50 4.52
N ILE A 37 -42.65 -35.32 5.06
CA ILE A 37 -41.50 -34.53 4.62
C ILE A 37 -40.20 -35.22 5.01
N VAL A 38 -40.11 -35.64 6.27
CA VAL A 38 -38.87 -36.18 6.87
C VAL A 38 -38.57 -37.60 6.37
N HIS A 39 -39.58 -38.45 6.25
CA HIS A 39 -39.39 -39.89 6.00
C HIS A 39 -39.67 -40.34 4.56
N ALA A 40 -40.28 -39.51 3.71
CA ALA A 40 -40.69 -39.94 2.36
C ALA A 40 -40.52 -38.92 1.22
N PHE A 41 -40.56 -37.63 1.48
CA PHE A 41 -40.31 -36.65 0.41
C PHE A 41 -38.81 -36.39 0.28
N PHE A 42 -38.19 -35.94 1.37
CA PHE A 42 -36.81 -35.48 1.33
C PHE A 42 -35.80 -36.62 1.06
N PRO A 43 -35.87 -37.80 1.70
CA PRO A 43 -34.93 -38.89 1.43
C PRO A 43 -34.94 -39.35 -0.04
N GLU A 44 -36.12 -39.42 -0.65
CA GLU A 44 -36.37 -39.88 -2.02
C GLU A 44 -35.83 -38.87 -3.03
N ILE A 45 -36.05 -37.57 -2.80
CA ILE A 45 -35.46 -36.53 -3.64
C ILE A 45 -33.92 -36.57 -3.54
N VAL A 46 -33.36 -36.73 -2.34
CA VAL A 46 -31.90 -36.84 -2.16
C VAL A 46 -31.34 -38.07 -2.88
N ASP A 47 -32.02 -39.22 -2.81
CA ASP A 47 -31.60 -40.43 -3.51
C ASP A 47 -31.60 -40.24 -5.04
N ILE A 48 -32.65 -39.63 -5.60
CA ILE A 48 -32.72 -39.28 -7.03
C ILE A 48 -31.57 -38.35 -7.41
N LEU A 49 -31.30 -37.30 -6.61
CA LEU A 49 -30.21 -36.37 -6.88
C LEU A 49 -28.85 -37.09 -6.88
N PHE A 50 -28.63 -38.01 -5.95
CA PHE A 50 -27.35 -38.72 -5.83
C PHE A 50 -27.14 -39.74 -6.93
N ASN A 51 -28.19 -40.45 -7.35
CA ASN A 51 -28.08 -41.55 -8.30
C ASN A 51 -28.23 -41.08 -9.75
N GLN A 52 -29.11 -40.11 -10.02
CA GLN A 52 -29.41 -39.68 -11.38
C GLN A 52 -28.67 -38.39 -11.77
N LEU A 53 -28.27 -37.57 -10.80
CA LEU A 53 -27.64 -36.27 -11.05
C LEU A 53 -26.35 -36.03 -10.21
N PRO A 54 -25.41 -36.98 -10.12
CA PRO A 54 -24.22 -36.82 -9.26
C PRO A 54 -23.34 -35.62 -9.65
N ASP A 55 -23.33 -35.25 -10.92
CA ASP A 55 -22.49 -34.16 -11.46
C ASP A 55 -22.84 -32.78 -10.88
N ILE A 56 -24.03 -32.60 -10.31
CA ILE A 56 -24.42 -31.31 -9.72
C ILE A 56 -23.56 -30.93 -8.51
N PHE A 57 -22.97 -31.92 -7.84
CA PHE A 57 -22.11 -31.75 -6.68
C PHE A 57 -20.62 -31.60 -7.06
N SER A 58 -20.28 -31.70 -8.35
CA SER A 58 -18.90 -31.61 -8.82
C SER A 58 -18.42 -30.17 -8.84
N ALA A 59 -17.31 -29.91 -8.14
CA ALA A 59 -16.68 -28.58 -8.09
C ALA A 59 -15.85 -28.25 -9.34
N GLY A 60 -15.72 -29.16 -10.33
CA GLY A 60 -14.82 -28.99 -11.48
C GLY A 60 -15.05 -27.72 -12.31
N ASN A 61 -16.29 -27.21 -12.33
CA ASN A 61 -16.58 -25.85 -12.79
C ASN A 61 -17.11 -25.04 -11.58
N PRO A 62 -16.31 -24.12 -11.01
CA PRO A 62 -16.67 -23.44 -9.78
C PRO A 62 -17.87 -22.49 -9.95
N ASP A 63 -18.04 -21.84 -11.10
CA ASP A 63 -19.17 -20.94 -11.35
C ASP A 63 -20.50 -21.71 -11.44
N ARG A 64 -20.47 -22.87 -12.13
CA ARG A 64 -21.63 -23.77 -12.17
C ARG A 64 -21.91 -24.36 -10.79
N PHE A 65 -20.88 -24.81 -10.08
CA PHE A 65 -21.01 -25.36 -8.73
C PHE A 65 -21.64 -24.35 -7.77
N HIS A 66 -21.19 -23.10 -7.77
CA HIS A 66 -21.75 -22.04 -6.92
C HIS A 66 -23.23 -21.80 -7.19
N LYS A 67 -23.63 -21.66 -8.46
CA LYS A 67 -25.04 -21.50 -8.84
C LYS A 67 -25.89 -22.68 -8.40
N LEU A 68 -25.42 -23.91 -8.64
CA LEU A 68 -26.14 -25.12 -8.25
C LEU A 68 -26.22 -25.27 -6.73
N TYR A 69 -25.16 -24.89 -6.00
CA TYR A 69 -25.15 -24.86 -4.54
C TYR A 69 -26.21 -23.90 -4.00
N LYS A 70 -26.27 -22.66 -4.52
CA LYS A 70 -27.29 -21.68 -4.12
C LYS A 70 -28.70 -22.20 -4.38
N ILE A 71 -28.95 -22.75 -5.57
CA ILE A 71 -30.25 -23.35 -5.92
C ILE A 71 -30.59 -24.53 -4.99
N GLY A 72 -29.61 -25.38 -4.66
CA GLY A 72 -29.82 -26.53 -3.77
C GLY A 72 -30.17 -26.13 -2.34
N PHE A 73 -29.61 -25.03 -1.84
CA PHE A 73 -29.94 -24.48 -0.52
C PHE A 73 -31.25 -23.69 -0.52
N GLU A 74 -31.56 -22.96 -1.59
CA GLU A 74 -32.89 -22.36 -1.77
C GLU A 74 -33.99 -23.44 -1.79
N PHE A 75 -33.74 -24.59 -2.44
CA PHE A 75 -34.62 -25.75 -2.34
C PHE A 75 -34.79 -26.24 -0.90
N LEU A 76 -33.70 -26.29 -0.13
CA LEU A 76 -33.73 -26.69 1.28
C LEU A 76 -34.61 -25.75 2.11
N ASP A 77 -34.45 -24.44 1.92
CA ASP A 77 -35.26 -23.41 2.58
C ASP A 77 -36.75 -23.56 2.22
N LEU A 78 -37.05 -23.85 0.95
CA LEU A 78 -38.43 -24.11 0.50
C LEU A 78 -39.03 -25.36 1.17
N VAL A 79 -38.25 -26.43 1.34
CA VAL A 79 -38.71 -27.63 2.05
C VAL A 79 -38.93 -27.35 3.53
N GLU A 80 -38.02 -26.65 4.20
CA GLU A 80 -38.16 -26.29 5.61
C GLU A 80 -39.34 -25.34 5.85
N ALA A 81 -39.61 -24.41 4.93
CA ALA A 81 -40.77 -23.51 4.99
C ALA A 81 -42.12 -24.24 4.91
N ARG A 82 -42.13 -25.49 4.43
CA ARG A 82 -43.33 -26.34 4.32
C ARG A 82 -43.50 -27.28 5.51
N ALA A 83 -42.60 -27.23 6.49
CA ALA A 83 -42.80 -27.90 7.76
C ALA A 83 -43.90 -27.19 8.57
N ASP A 84 -44.80 -27.98 9.15
CA ASP A 84 -45.93 -27.55 9.98
C ASP A 84 -45.48 -26.98 11.35
N SER A 85 -44.24 -27.24 11.77
CA SER A 85 -43.71 -26.77 13.05
C SER A 85 -42.19 -26.75 13.12
N THR A 86 -41.63 -25.94 14.04
CA THR A 86 -40.20 -25.93 14.37
C THR A 86 -39.68 -27.30 14.82
N LYS A 87 -40.53 -28.12 15.46
CA LYS A 87 -40.17 -29.49 15.86
C LYS A 87 -39.93 -30.40 14.65
N GLN A 88 -40.73 -30.25 13.59
CA GLN A 88 -40.57 -31.00 12.35
C GLN A 88 -39.31 -30.57 11.59
N VAL A 89 -39.01 -29.28 11.52
CA VAL A 89 -37.73 -28.78 10.96
C VAL A 89 -36.54 -29.40 11.69
N LEU A 90 -36.57 -29.46 13.03
CA LEU A 90 -35.52 -30.09 13.80
C LEU A 90 -35.42 -31.61 13.55
N LYS A 91 -36.53 -32.30 13.30
CA LYS A 91 -36.52 -33.72 12.89
C LYS A 91 -35.90 -33.89 11.50
N LEU A 92 -36.28 -33.04 10.54
CA LEU A 92 -35.73 -33.04 9.18
C LEU A 92 -34.21 -32.83 9.19
N ARG A 93 -33.74 -31.79 9.91
CA ARG A 93 -32.30 -31.48 10.04
C ARG A 93 -31.48 -32.59 10.69
N LYS A 94 -32.11 -33.40 11.56
CA LYS A 94 -31.49 -34.57 12.20
C LYS A 94 -31.51 -35.82 11.34
N HIS A 95 -32.28 -35.84 10.26
CA HIS A 95 -32.38 -36.99 9.39
C HIS A 95 -31.07 -37.25 8.63
N SER A 96 -30.75 -38.52 8.38
CA SER A 96 -29.50 -38.93 7.73
C SER A 96 -29.38 -38.39 6.31
N SER A 97 -30.48 -38.34 5.55
CA SER A 97 -30.52 -37.78 4.19
C SER A 97 -30.18 -36.30 4.15
N TYR A 98 -30.61 -35.54 5.18
CA TYR A 98 -30.32 -34.11 5.29
C TYR A 98 -28.83 -33.86 5.49
N SER A 99 -28.23 -34.57 6.46
CA SER A 99 -26.79 -34.51 6.68
C SER A 99 -26.00 -34.99 5.45
N SER A 100 -26.47 -36.04 4.78
CA SER A 100 -25.82 -36.57 3.57
C SER A 100 -25.86 -35.57 2.42
N PHE A 101 -27.00 -34.90 2.19
CA PHE A 101 -27.13 -33.84 1.18
C PHE A 101 -26.16 -32.69 1.43
N LEU A 102 -26.07 -32.19 2.67
CA LEU A 102 -25.14 -31.12 3.03
C LEU A 102 -23.68 -31.53 2.81
N ASN A 103 -23.32 -32.75 3.24
CA ASN A 103 -21.94 -33.25 3.16
C ASN A 103 -21.51 -33.64 1.73
N LYS A 104 -22.46 -33.79 0.79
CA LYS A 104 -22.15 -34.13 -0.61
C LYS A 104 -21.46 -32.98 -1.35
N TRP A 105 -21.73 -31.74 -0.95
CA TRP A 105 -21.14 -30.56 -1.57
C TRP A 105 -19.65 -30.46 -1.25
N SER A 106 -18.82 -30.55 -2.30
CA SER A 106 -17.35 -30.52 -2.18
C SER A 106 -16.82 -29.09 -1.99
N LEU A 107 -17.24 -28.42 -0.92
CA LEU A 107 -16.90 -27.02 -0.62
C LEU A 107 -15.38 -26.77 -0.50
N SER A 108 -14.63 -27.77 -0.04
CA SER A 108 -13.17 -27.70 0.03
C SER A 108 -12.53 -27.56 -1.36
N VAL A 109 -12.98 -28.37 -2.32
CA VAL A 109 -12.49 -28.35 -3.70
C VAL A 109 -12.91 -27.05 -4.40
N TYR A 110 -14.15 -26.61 -4.19
CA TYR A 110 -14.62 -25.32 -4.68
C TYR A 110 -13.72 -24.17 -4.20
N PHE A 111 -13.47 -24.09 -2.89
CA PHE A 111 -12.61 -23.06 -2.33
C PHE A 111 -11.18 -23.15 -2.89
N GLN A 112 -10.65 -24.36 -3.05
CA GLN A 112 -9.31 -24.58 -3.60
C GLN A 112 -9.16 -24.01 -5.01
N LEU A 113 -10.16 -24.19 -5.88
CA LEU A 113 -10.15 -23.65 -7.24
C LEU A 113 -10.24 -22.12 -7.24
N ARG A 114 -11.06 -21.53 -6.37
CA ARG A 114 -11.15 -20.06 -6.20
C ARG A 114 -9.84 -19.49 -5.67
N TYR A 115 -9.23 -20.15 -4.68
CA TYR A 115 -7.93 -19.79 -4.12
C TYR A 115 -6.81 -19.85 -5.17
N GLN A 116 -6.78 -20.89 -6.00
CA GLN A 116 -5.81 -21.04 -7.08
C GLN A 116 -5.92 -19.88 -8.08
N LYS A 117 -7.15 -19.53 -8.51
CA LYS A 117 -7.38 -18.40 -9.42
C LYS A 117 -6.83 -17.07 -8.86
N CYS A 118 -7.05 -16.79 -7.57
CA CYS A 118 -6.46 -15.60 -6.94
C CYS A 118 -4.93 -15.60 -7.01
N ASN A 119 -4.30 -16.73 -6.68
CA ASN A 119 -2.84 -16.83 -6.68
C ASN A 119 -2.23 -16.72 -8.08
N GLU A 120 -2.89 -17.27 -9.09
CA GLU A 120 -2.46 -17.13 -10.49
C GLU A 120 -2.46 -15.66 -10.91
N ALA A 121 -3.53 -14.90 -10.59
CA ALA A 121 -3.61 -13.47 -10.88
C ALA A 121 -2.50 -12.66 -10.20
N ILE A 122 -2.20 -12.96 -8.93
CA ILE A 122 -1.15 -12.26 -8.18
C ILE A 122 0.24 -12.68 -8.65
N SER A 123 0.42 -13.96 -8.98
CA SER A 123 1.69 -14.47 -9.49
C SER A 123 2.08 -13.82 -10.81
N GLU A 124 1.11 -13.51 -11.68
CA GLU A 124 1.35 -12.77 -12.91
C GLU A 124 1.85 -11.34 -12.63
N CYS A 125 1.19 -10.62 -11.72
CA CYS A 125 1.59 -9.26 -11.32
C CYS A 125 2.95 -9.23 -10.62
N THR A 126 3.37 -10.35 -10.04
CA THR A 126 4.65 -10.46 -9.32
C THR A 126 5.85 -10.57 -10.27
N LYS A 127 5.63 -10.84 -11.56
CA LYS A 127 6.70 -10.85 -12.58
C LYS A 127 7.25 -9.45 -12.83
N ASP A 128 6.38 -8.46 -12.84
CA ASP A 128 6.71 -7.03 -12.90
C ASP A 128 5.80 -6.23 -11.96
N ILE A 129 6.35 -5.93 -10.78
CA ILE A 129 5.64 -5.27 -9.68
C ILE A 129 5.35 -3.80 -9.99
N PHE A 130 6.16 -3.21 -10.87
CA PHE A 130 6.06 -1.80 -11.22
C PHE A 130 5.27 -1.58 -12.52
N LYS A 131 4.68 -2.65 -13.07
CA LYS A 131 3.76 -2.55 -14.21
C LYS A 131 2.60 -1.63 -13.87
N GLU A 132 2.38 -0.63 -14.73
CA GLU A 132 1.23 0.26 -14.60
C GLU A 132 -0.08 -0.50 -14.84
N ALA A 133 -1.10 -0.14 -14.06
CA ALA A 133 -2.44 -0.70 -14.17
C ALA A 133 -3.12 -0.22 -15.46
N GLU A 134 -3.98 -1.09 -16.01
CA GLU A 134 -4.93 -0.68 -17.04
C GLU A 134 -6.01 0.21 -16.40
N VAL A 135 -6.56 1.14 -17.18
CA VAL A 135 -7.54 2.11 -16.69
C VAL A 135 -8.82 1.38 -16.23
N CYS A 136 -9.07 1.38 -14.92
CA CYS A 136 -10.25 0.77 -14.31
C CYS A 136 -11.20 1.84 -13.72
N PRO A 137 -12.51 1.81 -14.00
CA PRO A 137 -13.45 2.86 -13.58
C PRO A 137 -13.76 2.92 -12.07
N HIS A 138 -13.57 1.82 -11.35
CA HIS A 138 -14.12 1.63 -9.99
C HIS A 138 -13.08 1.54 -8.88
N ILE A 139 -11.80 1.32 -9.23
CA ILE A 139 -10.69 1.23 -8.29
C ILE A 139 -9.49 1.82 -9.00
N SER A 140 -9.01 2.95 -8.52
CA SER A 140 -7.99 3.72 -9.21
C SER A 140 -6.68 3.61 -8.42
N TYR A 141 -5.87 2.62 -8.77
CA TYR A 141 -4.46 2.51 -8.37
C TYR A 141 -3.55 2.71 -9.58
N THR A 142 -2.29 3.06 -9.35
CA THR A 142 -1.31 3.23 -10.43
C THR A 142 -0.68 1.90 -10.84
N LEU A 143 -0.35 1.04 -9.89
CA LEU A 143 0.32 -0.23 -10.12
C LEU A 143 -0.69 -1.35 -10.30
N ALA A 144 -0.44 -2.19 -11.31
CA ALA A 144 -1.26 -3.36 -11.61
C ALA A 144 -1.33 -4.33 -10.42
N LEU A 145 -0.25 -4.40 -9.62
CA LEU A 145 -0.21 -5.21 -8.39
C LEU A 145 -1.31 -4.78 -7.40
N THR A 146 -1.36 -3.50 -7.05
CA THR A 146 -2.30 -2.95 -6.06
C THR A 146 -3.75 -3.08 -6.55
N ALA A 147 -3.97 -2.77 -7.83
CA ALA A 147 -5.27 -2.93 -8.47
C ALA A 147 -5.76 -4.37 -8.44
N THR A 148 -4.93 -5.30 -8.90
CA THR A 148 -5.29 -6.72 -8.97
C THR A 148 -5.54 -7.28 -7.58
N LEU A 149 -4.71 -6.94 -6.59
CA LEU A 149 -4.86 -7.45 -5.24
C LEU A 149 -6.16 -6.98 -4.58
N THR A 150 -6.47 -5.68 -4.71
CA THR A 150 -7.73 -5.12 -4.20
C THR A 150 -8.93 -5.73 -4.91
N GLN A 151 -8.85 -5.90 -6.24
CA GLN A 151 -9.88 -6.57 -7.02
C GLN A 151 -10.06 -8.04 -6.60
N GLN A 152 -8.99 -8.79 -6.34
CA GLN A 152 -9.10 -10.18 -5.88
C GLN A 152 -9.74 -10.27 -4.49
N ILE A 153 -9.42 -9.34 -3.58
CA ILE A 153 -10.08 -9.26 -2.28
C ILE A 153 -11.58 -9.04 -2.49
N GLN A 154 -11.99 -8.00 -3.23
CA GLN A 154 -13.42 -7.72 -3.48
C GLN A 154 -14.13 -8.87 -4.22
N TRP A 155 -13.47 -9.47 -5.21
CA TRP A 155 -13.99 -10.60 -5.98
C TRP A 155 -14.34 -11.80 -5.09
N CYS A 156 -13.53 -12.09 -4.06
CA CYS A 156 -13.80 -13.17 -3.10
C CYS A 156 -15.13 -13.00 -2.34
N TRP A 157 -15.59 -11.76 -2.19
CA TRP A 157 -16.82 -11.39 -1.49
C TRP A 157 -17.99 -11.05 -2.42
N SER A 158 -17.79 -11.17 -3.74
CA SER A 158 -18.87 -10.95 -4.71
C SER A 158 -19.96 -12.02 -4.61
N ASP A 159 -21.19 -11.65 -4.96
CA ASP A 159 -22.36 -12.54 -4.89
C ASP A 159 -22.20 -13.82 -5.72
N ASP A 160 -21.39 -13.78 -6.78
CA ASP A 160 -21.13 -14.91 -7.69
C ASP A 160 -20.02 -15.87 -7.20
N VAL A 161 -19.34 -15.53 -6.10
CA VAL A 161 -18.19 -16.29 -5.59
C VAL A 161 -18.36 -16.68 -4.13
N TYR A 162 -18.85 -15.74 -3.32
CA TYR A 162 -18.98 -15.91 -1.89
C TYR A 162 -20.01 -16.99 -1.54
N LEU A 163 -19.68 -17.79 -0.51
CA LEU A 163 -20.56 -18.78 0.11
C LEU A 163 -20.42 -18.68 1.63
N ASP A 164 -21.53 -18.55 2.35
CA ASP A 164 -21.53 -18.37 3.80
C ASP A 164 -20.85 -19.50 4.57
N ALA A 165 -21.02 -20.75 4.11
CA ALA A 165 -20.34 -21.91 4.69
C ALA A 165 -18.80 -21.81 4.64
N LEU A 166 -18.27 -20.95 3.76
CA LEU A 166 -16.83 -20.73 3.55
C LEU A 166 -16.35 -19.36 4.03
N ARG A 167 -17.19 -18.58 4.73
CA ARG A 167 -16.85 -17.24 5.24
C ARG A 167 -15.49 -17.15 5.91
N HIS A 168 -15.22 -18.06 6.85
CA HIS A 168 -13.96 -18.12 7.58
C HIS A 168 -12.75 -18.31 6.64
N ARG A 169 -12.91 -19.03 5.52
CA ARG A 169 -11.83 -19.25 4.55
C ARG A 169 -11.63 -18.04 3.64
N PHE A 170 -12.70 -17.40 3.18
CA PHE A 170 -12.61 -16.17 2.39
C PHE A 170 -12.05 -15.00 3.20
N TRP A 171 -12.41 -14.90 4.48
CA TRP A 171 -11.78 -13.97 5.42
C TRP A 171 -10.29 -14.23 5.58
N LYS A 172 -9.91 -15.48 5.86
CA LYS A 172 -8.51 -15.87 5.93
C LYS A 172 -7.75 -15.51 4.64
N LEU A 173 -8.33 -15.79 3.47
CA LEU A 173 -7.72 -15.45 2.18
C LEU A 173 -7.54 -13.93 2.05
N SER A 174 -8.54 -13.13 2.40
CA SER A 174 -8.46 -11.66 2.34
C SER A 174 -7.28 -11.12 3.16
N LEU A 175 -7.11 -11.62 4.39
CA LEU A 175 -5.97 -11.26 5.24
C LEU A 175 -4.63 -11.77 4.69
N GLN A 176 -4.61 -12.97 4.10
CA GLN A 176 -3.42 -13.50 3.42
C GLN A 176 -3.03 -12.63 2.22
N LEU A 177 -4.00 -12.11 1.47
CA LEU A 177 -3.76 -11.19 0.35
C LEU A 177 -3.18 -9.87 0.84
N VAL A 178 -3.74 -9.27 1.90
CA VAL A 178 -3.18 -8.04 2.50
C VAL A 178 -1.74 -8.26 2.97
N ASN A 179 -1.46 -9.37 3.65
CA ASN A 179 -0.11 -9.70 4.10
C ASN A 179 0.85 -9.98 2.93
N ALA A 180 0.36 -10.62 1.86
CA ALA A 180 1.14 -10.81 0.63
C ALA A 180 1.49 -9.46 -0.02
N TYR A 181 0.56 -8.52 -0.08
CA TYR A 181 0.81 -7.17 -0.57
C TYR A 181 1.94 -6.50 0.22
N ALA A 182 1.81 -6.49 1.56
CA ALA A 182 2.80 -5.93 2.47
C ALA A 182 4.20 -6.47 2.21
N TYR A 183 4.31 -7.80 2.08
CA TYR A 183 5.57 -8.47 1.79
C TYR A 183 6.14 -8.09 0.41
N LEU A 184 5.29 -8.03 -0.62
CA LEU A 184 5.71 -7.70 -1.99
C LEU A 184 6.23 -6.27 -2.09
N ILE A 185 5.54 -5.29 -1.50
CA ILE A 185 5.98 -3.90 -1.50
C ILE A 185 7.25 -3.70 -0.65
N GLU A 186 7.39 -4.38 0.50
CA GLU A 186 8.58 -4.26 1.34
C GLU A 186 9.80 -4.92 0.70
N LYS A 187 9.70 -6.22 0.35
CA LYS A 187 10.87 -6.99 -0.07
C LYS A 187 11.19 -6.79 -1.54
N LYS A 188 10.19 -6.87 -2.40
CA LYS A 188 10.48 -6.88 -3.84
C LYS A 188 10.63 -5.48 -4.40
N ALA A 189 9.86 -4.49 -3.95
CA ALA A 189 10.09 -3.13 -4.42
C ALA A 189 11.49 -2.62 -4.01
N VAL A 190 11.97 -2.95 -2.81
CA VAL A 190 13.30 -2.54 -2.32
C VAL A 190 14.43 -3.31 -2.99
N HIS A 191 14.29 -4.62 -3.25
CA HIS A 191 15.36 -5.44 -3.84
C HIS A 191 15.39 -5.45 -5.37
N GLN A 192 14.27 -5.16 -6.04
CA GLN A 192 14.18 -5.11 -7.51
C GLN A 192 14.29 -3.69 -8.07
N ALA A 193 14.36 -2.65 -7.22
CA ALA A 193 14.70 -1.31 -7.67
C ALA A 193 16.08 -1.36 -8.39
N PRO A 194 16.18 -0.83 -9.63
CA PRO A 194 17.39 -0.98 -10.43
C PRO A 194 18.60 -0.41 -9.69
N THR A 195 19.62 -1.24 -9.49
CA THR A 195 20.86 -0.88 -8.76
C THR A 195 21.91 -0.22 -9.66
N ASN A 196 21.63 -0.07 -10.96
CA ASN A 196 22.58 0.46 -11.93
C ASN A 196 22.15 1.86 -12.44
N PRO A 197 22.72 2.95 -11.90
CA PRO A 197 22.43 4.31 -12.34
C PRO A 197 22.99 4.66 -13.73
N GLU A 198 23.78 3.77 -14.35
CA GLU A 198 24.60 4.08 -15.53
C GLU A 198 23.83 4.20 -16.86
N LYS A 199 22.53 3.90 -16.92
CA LYS A 199 21.77 3.97 -18.19
C LYS A 199 20.55 4.91 -18.22
N ASN A 200 19.86 5.14 -17.09
CA ASN A 200 18.57 5.86 -17.10
C ASN A 200 18.41 6.98 -16.02
N GLY A 201 19.47 7.36 -15.30
CA GLY A 201 19.40 8.41 -14.27
C GLY A 201 18.55 8.03 -13.03
N ILE A 202 18.54 8.88 -11.99
CA ILE A 202 17.90 8.55 -10.71
C ILE A 202 16.39 8.39 -10.78
N SER A 203 15.76 9.05 -11.77
CA SER A 203 14.32 8.92 -12.04
C SER A 203 13.93 7.45 -12.17
N SER A 204 14.74 6.63 -12.84
CA SER A 204 14.48 5.19 -13.04
C SER A 204 14.51 4.35 -11.76
N ILE A 205 15.19 4.81 -10.71
CA ILE A 205 15.32 4.10 -9.42
C ILE A 205 14.24 4.58 -8.45
N ILE A 206 14.04 5.90 -8.38
CA ILE A 206 13.13 6.50 -7.39
C ILE A 206 11.68 6.42 -7.84
N LYS A 207 11.37 6.62 -9.12
CA LYS A 207 9.98 6.62 -9.61
C LYS A 207 9.24 5.32 -9.24
N PRO A 208 9.78 4.11 -9.48
CA PRO A 208 9.09 2.88 -9.09
C PRO A 208 8.80 2.78 -7.58
N LEU A 209 9.75 3.21 -6.74
CA LEU A 209 9.59 3.22 -5.29
C LEU A 209 8.52 4.23 -4.84
N LEU A 210 8.48 5.42 -5.46
CA LEU A 210 7.45 6.42 -5.21
C LEU A 210 6.07 5.88 -5.58
N LEU A 211 5.93 5.25 -6.75
CA LEU A 211 4.66 4.64 -7.17
C LEU A 211 4.17 3.60 -6.16
N ALA A 212 5.06 2.69 -5.72
CA ALA A 212 4.73 1.68 -4.72
C ALA A 212 4.35 2.29 -3.36
N PHE A 213 5.03 3.36 -2.95
CA PHE A 213 4.72 4.08 -1.72
C PHE A 213 3.31 4.71 -1.77
N PHE A 214 2.97 5.44 -2.84
CA PHE A 214 1.68 6.11 -2.94
C PHE A 214 0.51 5.15 -3.14
N ASP A 215 0.66 4.12 -3.97
CA ASP A 215 -0.35 3.07 -4.10
C ASP A 215 -0.58 2.33 -2.77
N GLY A 216 0.51 2.02 -2.05
CA GLY A 216 0.40 1.41 -0.73
C GLY A 216 -0.27 2.32 0.29
N SER A 217 -0.04 3.64 0.24
CA SER A 217 -0.76 4.61 1.09
C SER A 217 -2.26 4.68 0.74
N LEU A 218 -2.63 4.62 -0.54
CA LEU A 218 -4.03 4.54 -0.95
C LEU A 218 -4.68 3.23 -0.50
N PHE A 219 -3.97 2.11 -0.60
CA PHE A 219 -4.45 0.82 -0.13
C PHE A 219 -4.61 0.77 1.40
N LEU A 220 -3.67 1.37 2.14
CA LEU A 220 -3.77 1.54 3.59
C LEU A 220 -5.02 2.36 3.96
N ASN A 221 -5.22 3.51 3.28
CA ASN A 221 -6.39 4.35 3.51
C ASN A 221 -7.69 3.58 3.24
N TRP A 222 -7.75 2.79 2.17
CA TRP A 222 -8.90 1.93 1.87
C TRP A 222 -9.18 0.91 3.00
N ILE A 223 -8.14 0.35 3.63
CA ILE A 223 -8.32 -0.54 4.80
C ILE A 223 -8.86 0.25 6.01
N GLU A 224 -8.26 1.39 6.31
CA GLU A 224 -8.59 2.23 7.48
C GLU A 224 -9.98 2.86 7.38
N GLU A 225 -10.45 3.19 6.17
CA GLU A 225 -11.82 3.65 5.89
C GLU A 225 -12.88 2.52 5.93
N GLY A 226 -12.49 1.31 6.33
CA GLY A 226 -13.40 0.19 6.50
C GLY A 226 -13.64 -0.63 5.23
N GLY A 227 -12.76 -0.55 4.22
CA GLY A 227 -12.87 -1.33 3.00
C GLY A 227 -13.02 -2.84 3.25
N LEU A 228 -12.28 -3.40 4.22
CA LEU A 228 -12.44 -4.80 4.64
C LEU A 228 -13.72 -5.04 5.45
N VAL A 229 -14.09 -4.11 6.33
CA VAL A 229 -15.33 -4.19 7.14
C VAL A 229 -16.54 -4.26 6.23
N ASN A 230 -16.62 -3.37 5.24
CA ASN A 230 -17.73 -3.25 4.32
C ASN A 230 -17.96 -4.52 3.49
N LEU A 231 -16.94 -5.35 3.29
CA LEU A 231 -17.06 -6.64 2.62
C LEU A 231 -17.63 -7.74 3.54
N VAL A 232 -17.24 -7.74 4.81
CA VAL A 232 -17.62 -8.80 5.77
C VAL A 232 -18.94 -8.52 6.45
N LEU A 233 -19.19 -7.27 6.85
CA LEU A 233 -20.32 -6.87 7.69
C LEU A 233 -21.68 -7.29 7.10
N PRO A 234 -21.96 -7.13 5.78
CA PRO A 234 -23.22 -7.58 5.19
C PRO A 234 -23.47 -9.09 5.34
N THR A 235 -22.40 -9.88 5.49
CA THR A 235 -22.48 -11.34 5.62
C THR A 235 -22.68 -11.79 7.07
N MET A 236 -22.50 -10.91 8.05
CA MET A 236 -22.64 -11.25 9.48
C MET A 236 -24.11 -11.32 9.89
N GLN A 237 -24.43 -12.20 10.85
CA GLN A 237 -25.81 -12.35 11.35
C GLN A 237 -26.31 -11.11 12.10
N ASN A 238 -25.39 -10.38 12.73
CA ASN A 238 -25.66 -9.09 13.37
C ASN A 238 -24.96 -8.01 12.56
N GLN A 239 -25.71 -7.30 11.73
CA GLN A 239 -25.19 -6.23 10.87
C GLN A 239 -25.06 -4.89 11.62
N ASP A 240 -25.83 -4.70 12.69
CA ASP A 240 -25.78 -3.52 13.58
C ASP A 240 -24.82 -3.76 14.77
N THR A 241 -23.55 -3.99 14.48
CA THR A 241 -22.50 -4.03 15.54
C THR A 241 -21.76 -2.69 15.57
N ASP A 242 -22.34 -1.71 16.27
CA ASP A 242 -21.62 -0.53 16.73
C ASP A 242 -21.51 -0.58 18.27
N PRO A 243 -20.31 -0.81 18.84
CA PRO A 243 -19.02 -0.93 18.17
C PRO A 243 -18.81 -2.29 17.46
N LEU A 244 -17.89 -2.29 16.49
CA LEU A 244 -17.46 -3.51 15.79
C LEU A 244 -16.87 -4.54 16.77
N PRO A 245 -16.98 -5.85 16.46
CA PRO A 245 -16.39 -6.90 17.29
C PRO A 245 -14.87 -6.70 17.47
N GLU A 246 -14.37 -6.88 18.70
CA GLU A 246 -12.96 -6.66 19.04
C GLU A 246 -11.99 -7.44 18.13
N TRP A 247 -12.29 -8.71 17.84
CA TRP A 247 -11.47 -9.54 16.95
C TRP A 247 -11.35 -8.96 15.53
N LEU A 248 -12.41 -8.30 15.03
CA LEU A 248 -12.44 -7.73 13.68
C LEU A 248 -11.62 -6.45 13.65
N THR A 249 -11.84 -5.58 14.64
CA THR A 249 -11.06 -4.35 14.84
C THR A 249 -9.57 -4.67 14.96
N GLN A 250 -9.21 -5.67 15.77
CA GLN A 250 -7.82 -6.11 15.93
C GLN A 250 -7.22 -6.65 14.62
N CYS A 251 -7.96 -7.47 13.86
CA CYS A 251 -7.48 -7.98 12.57
C CYS A 251 -7.22 -6.86 11.55
N ILE A 252 -8.08 -5.84 11.53
CA ILE A 252 -7.93 -4.68 10.64
C ILE A 252 -6.71 -3.86 11.05
N GLU A 253 -6.56 -3.58 12.35
CA GLU A 253 -5.43 -2.83 12.86
C GLU A 253 -4.10 -3.57 12.63
N ASP A 254 -4.04 -4.87 12.88
CA ASP A 254 -2.85 -5.69 12.58
C ASP A 254 -2.50 -5.67 11.09
N SER A 255 -3.51 -5.68 10.21
CA SER A 255 -3.36 -5.61 8.76
C SER A 255 -2.85 -4.24 8.32
N ALA A 256 -3.46 -3.16 8.83
CA ALA A 256 -3.06 -1.79 8.56
C ALA A 256 -1.62 -1.54 9.06
N GLU A 257 -1.29 -1.96 10.27
CA GLU A 257 0.05 -1.83 10.84
C GLU A 257 1.11 -2.57 10.04
N ARG A 258 0.76 -3.75 9.48
CA ARG A 258 1.66 -4.47 8.59
C ARG A 258 1.97 -3.69 7.31
N ILE A 259 0.98 -3.01 6.74
CA ILE A 259 1.16 -2.12 5.58
C ILE A 259 1.97 -0.88 5.98
N ARG A 260 1.66 -0.23 7.11
CA ARG A 260 2.41 0.95 7.62
C ARG A 260 3.90 0.66 7.79
N LYS A 261 4.26 -0.50 8.37
CA LYS A 261 5.66 -0.94 8.50
C LYS A 261 6.33 -1.12 7.14
N SER A 262 5.61 -1.72 6.19
CA SER A 262 6.13 -1.95 4.83
C SER A 262 6.35 -0.62 4.09
N LEU A 263 5.40 0.31 4.18
CA LEU A 263 5.51 1.66 3.65
C LEU A 263 6.67 2.46 4.27
N THR A 264 6.91 2.29 5.58
CA THR A 264 8.05 2.90 6.26
C THR A 264 9.38 2.40 5.69
N ALA A 265 9.50 1.10 5.39
CA ALA A 265 10.68 0.53 4.76
C ALA A 265 10.87 1.02 3.31
N VAL A 266 9.79 1.15 2.55
CA VAL A 266 9.82 1.73 1.19
C VAL A 266 10.24 3.19 1.26
N LYS A 267 9.67 3.98 2.18
CA LYS A 267 10.05 5.38 2.43
C LYS A 267 11.53 5.49 2.74
N ALA A 268 12.06 4.71 3.68
CA ALA A 268 13.49 4.71 3.99
C ALA A 268 14.37 4.40 2.76
N SER A 269 13.89 3.50 1.89
CA SER A 269 14.60 3.15 0.64
C SER A 269 14.59 4.28 -0.38
N ILE A 270 13.49 5.03 -0.50
CA ILE A 270 13.41 6.25 -1.33
C ILE A 270 14.44 7.27 -0.87
N PHE A 271 14.49 7.56 0.43
CA PHE A 271 15.43 8.53 1.00
C PHE A 271 16.87 8.09 0.78
N ARG A 272 17.18 6.82 1.03
CA ARG A 272 18.53 6.28 0.81
C ARG A 272 18.96 6.37 -0.66
N ALA A 273 18.09 5.96 -1.59
CA ALA A 273 18.39 6.01 -3.02
C ALA A 273 18.64 7.46 -3.50
N PHE A 274 17.86 8.42 -2.98
CA PHE A 274 18.06 9.83 -3.27
C PHE A 274 19.36 10.37 -2.65
N GLU A 275 19.60 10.06 -1.38
CA GLU A 275 20.80 10.46 -0.65
C GLU A 275 22.08 10.02 -1.35
N GLU A 276 22.20 8.74 -1.70
CA GLU A 276 23.39 8.17 -2.35
C GLU A 276 23.77 8.93 -3.63
N ASN A 277 22.78 9.41 -4.37
CA ASN A 277 22.98 10.14 -5.61
C ASN A 277 23.32 11.63 -5.43
N VAL A 278 22.70 12.28 -4.44
CA VAL A 278 23.01 13.68 -4.13
C VAL A 278 24.35 13.79 -3.39
N GLN A 279 24.75 12.76 -2.65
CA GLN A 279 25.97 12.74 -1.82
C GLN A 279 27.26 13.00 -2.61
N ALA A 280 27.39 12.44 -3.81
CA ALA A 280 28.56 12.67 -4.65
C ALA A 280 28.68 14.15 -5.08
N LEU A 281 27.54 14.80 -5.36
CA LEU A 281 27.50 16.20 -5.74
C LEU A 281 27.79 17.12 -4.55
N THR A 282 27.20 16.86 -3.38
CA THR A 282 27.44 17.69 -2.19
C THR A 282 28.87 17.59 -1.69
N LYS A 283 29.52 16.42 -1.80
CA LYS A 283 30.96 16.25 -1.51
C LYS A 283 31.87 17.06 -2.42
N SER A 284 31.41 17.45 -3.62
CA SER A 284 32.21 18.29 -4.54
C SER A 284 32.52 19.67 -3.96
N VAL A 285 31.78 20.12 -2.94
CA VAL A 285 32.08 21.33 -2.16
C VAL A 285 33.51 21.26 -1.58
N GLN A 286 33.97 20.09 -1.13
CA GLN A 286 35.30 19.90 -0.54
C GLN A 286 36.46 20.12 -1.53
N GLU A 287 36.17 20.18 -2.83
CA GLU A 287 37.18 20.40 -3.87
C GLU A 287 37.46 21.90 -4.10
N LEU A 288 36.64 22.81 -3.56
CA LEU A 288 36.78 24.27 -3.69
C LEU A 288 38.19 24.80 -3.35
N PRO A 289 38.88 24.35 -2.28
CA PRO A 289 40.23 24.81 -2.00
C PRO A 289 41.24 24.53 -3.11
N ARG A 290 41.09 23.41 -3.82
CA ARG A 290 42.02 23.04 -4.92
C ARG A 290 41.89 23.98 -6.11
N TYR A 291 40.70 24.57 -6.31
CA TYR A 291 40.43 25.48 -7.41
C TYR A 291 40.97 26.90 -7.20
N TYR A 292 41.23 27.30 -5.96
CA TYR A 292 41.62 28.67 -5.62
C TYR A 292 43.02 28.76 -5.04
N ARG A 293 43.42 27.83 -4.15
CA ARG A 293 44.73 27.90 -3.49
C ARG A 293 45.87 27.76 -4.48
N ARG A 294 46.79 28.73 -4.48
CA ARG A 294 47.98 28.73 -5.34
C ARG A 294 47.63 28.65 -6.82
N THR A 295 46.48 29.20 -7.18
CA THR A 295 46.04 29.36 -8.57
C THR A 295 45.98 30.85 -8.89
N ASN A 296 46.26 31.22 -10.15
CA ASN A 296 46.04 32.58 -10.63
C ASN A 296 44.57 32.84 -11.02
N ARG A 297 43.63 32.09 -10.43
CA ARG A 297 42.21 32.21 -10.76
C ARG A 297 41.66 33.54 -10.25
N GLU A 298 40.81 34.16 -11.06
CA GLU A 298 40.14 35.42 -10.75
C GLU A 298 39.17 35.27 -9.56
N TRP A 299 38.68 36.41 -9.06
CA TRP A 299 37.68 36.43 -8.00
C TRP A 299 36.37 35.78 -8.49
N PRO A 300 35.75 34.88 -7.71
CA PRO A 300 34.54 34.19 -8.16
C PRO A 300 33.37 35.16 -8.37
N SER A 301 32.63 34.96 -9.46
CA SER A 301 31.47 35.78 -9.85
C SER A 301 30.24 34.94 -10.23
N THR A 302 30.40 33.63 -10.39
CA THR A 302 29.32 32.70 -10.76
C THR A 302 29.29 31.51 -9.80
N PRO A 303 28.13 30.86 -9.60
CA PRO A 303 28.04 29.62 -8.86
C PRO A 303 28.91 28.50 -9.45
N SER A 304 29.32 27.56 -8.60
CA SER A 304 30.12 26.40 -8.95
C SER A 304 29.34 25.45 -9.87
N ALA A 305 30.06 24.76 -10.76
CA ALA A 305 29.45 23.87 -11.75
C ALA A 305 28.64 22.70 -11.16
N PHE A 306 28.89 22.30 -9.90
CA PHE A 306 28.10 21.27 -9.23
C PHE A 306 26.74 21.78 -8.75
N MET A 307 26.58 23.09 -8.49
CA MET A 307 25.39 23.66 -7.89
C MET A 307 24.14 23.49 -8.77
N PRO A 308 24.16 23.84 -10.08
CA PRO A 308 23.04 23.55 -10.97
C PRO A 308 22.68 22.07 -11.09
N ARG A 309 23.63 21.16 -10.80
CA ARG A 309 23.38 19.70 -10.84
C ARG A 309 22.61 19.25 -9.60
N ILE A 310 22.90 19.82 -8.42
CA ILE A 310 22.14 19.56 -7.19
C ILE A 310 20.71 20.05 -7.35
N THR A 311 20.53 21.29 -7.80
CA THR A 311 19.20 21.92 -7.92
C THR A 311 18.35 21.26 -9.01
N ARG A 312 18.99 20.79 -10.10
CA ARG A 312 18.32 19.98 -11.11
C ARG A 312 17.77 18.67 -10.55
N GLN A 313 18.48 17.97 -9.67
CA GLN A 313 17.98 16.73 -9.06
C GLN A 313 16.72 16.95 -8.22
N LEU A 314 16.64 18.07 -7.50
CA LEU A 314 15.44 18.46 -6.74
C LEU A 314 14.28 18.84 -7.67
N THR A 315 14.59 19.51 -8.78
CA THR A 315 13.59 19.91 -9.79
C THR A 315 13.03 18.69 -10.52
N ASP A 316 13.90 17.78 -10.97
CA ASP A 316 13.51 16.52 -11.62
C ASP A 316 12.64 15.67 -10.69
N LEU A 317 12.96 15.61 -9.39
CA LEU A 317 12.13 14.94 -8.38
C LEU A 317 10.74 15.59 -8.27
N ALA A 318 10.67 16.92 -8.24
CA ALA A 318 9.41 17.64 -8.17
C ALA A 318 8.54 17.37 -9.41
N HIS A 319 9.14 17.33 -10.60
CA HIS A 319 8.45 16.95 -11.84
C HIS A 319 7.92 15.51 -11.81
N ILE A 320 8.71 14.54 -11.34
CA ILE A 320 8.22 13.15 -11.19
C ILE A 320 6.98 13.11 -10.27
N LEU A 321 7.03 13.83 -9.14
CA LEU A 321 5.90 13.88 -8.21
C LEU A 321 4.68 14.60 -8.82
N GLN A 322 4.88 15.67 -9.58
CA GLN A 322 3.77 16.37 -10.23
C GLN A 322 3.18 15.55 -11.39
N ASP A 323 4.02 15.17 -12.34
CA ASP A 323 3.63 14.70 -13.66
C ASP A 323 3.30 13.21 -13.70
N ASP A 324 3.90 12.39 -12.82
CA ASP A 324 3.68 10.94 -12.80
C ASP A 324 2.76 10.46 -11.67
N ILE A 325 2.54 11.32 -10.65
CA ILE A 325 1.78 10.96 -9.45
C ILE A 325 0.58 11.88 -9.27
N LEU A 326 0.77 13.20 -9.18
CA LEU A 326 -0.31 14.14 -8.86
C LEU A 326 -1.27 14.44 -10.03
N THR A 327 -0.86 14.24 -11.28
CA THR A 327 -1.70 14.34 -12.48
C THR A 327 -2.61 13.14 -12.67
N LYS A 328 -2.39 12.05 -11.92
CA LYS A 328 -3.26 10.87 -12.03
C LYS A 328 -4.61 11.22 -11.42
N PRO A 329 -5.74 10.81 -12.04
CA PRO A 329 -7.09 11.18 -11.59
C PRO A 329 -7.36 10.88 -10.09
N GLN A 330 -6.67 9.87 -9.59
CA GLN A 330 -6.71 9.33 -8.23
C GLN A 330 -6.09 10.31 -7.22
N ALA A 331 -5.01 11.00 -7.60
CA ALA A 331 -4.33 11.98 -6.77
C ALA A 331 -4.99 13.36 -6.80
N GLU A 332 -5.71 13.68 -7.89
CA GLU A 332 -6.57 14.86 -7.96
C GLU A 332 -7.77 14.74 -7.01
N ALA A 333 -8.32 13.53 -6.86
CA ALA A 333 -9.50 13.28 -6.03
C ALA A 333 -9.21 13.24 -4.52
N LEU A 334 -7.96 13.07 -4.08
CA LEU A 334 -7.60 12.89 -2.66
C LEU A 334 -6.67 14.01 -2.14
N PRO A 335 -7.21 15.07 -1.51
CA PRO A 335 -6.41 16.17 -0.95
C PRO A 335 -5.34 15.71 0.04
N ALA A 336 -5.62 14.66 0.80
CA ALA A 336 -4.68 14.05 1.74
C ALA A 336 -3.43 13.49 1.05
N LEU A 337 -3.58 12.91 -0.15
CA LEU A 337 -2.44 12.41 -0.92
C LEU A 337 -1.54 13.56 -1.36
N ARG A 338 -2.12 14.68 -1.80
CA ARG A 338 -1.36 15.86 -2.22
C ARG A 338 -0.55 16.47 -1.07
N ALA A 339 -1.14 16.52 0.13
CA ALA A 339 -0.44 16.94 1.34
C ALA A 339 0.72 15.97 1.68
N HIS A 340 0.48 14.66 1.59
CA HIS A 340 1.49 13.65 1.86
C HIS A 340 2.66 13.68 0.85
N VAL A 341 2.37 13.93 -0.43
CA VAL A 341 3.38 14.14 -1.49
C VAL A 341 4.24 15.37 -1.17
N ALA A 342 3.62 16.50 -0.82
CA ALA A 342 4.33 17.73 -0.48
C ALA A 342 5.20 17.55 0.79
N GLU A 343 4.71 16.82 1.79
CA GLU A 343 5.45 16.50 3.00
C GLU A 343 6.68 15.62 2.69
N LEU A 344 6.50 14.54 1.92
CA LEU A 344 7.58 13.66 1.49
C LEU A 344 8.66 14.45 0.73
N PHE A 345 8.24 15.28 -0.22
CA PHE A 345 9.14 16.14 -0.99
C PHE A 345 9.91 17.11 -0.09
N GLY A 346 9.22 17.79 0.83
CA GLY A 346 9.84 18.71 1.78
C GLY A 346 10.91 18.03 2.64
N GLN A 347 10.67 16.79 3.08
CA GLN A 347 11.64 16.00 3.84
C GLN A 347 12.88 15.62 3.00
N MET A 348 12.70 15.27 1.72
CA MET A 348 13.83 14.96 0.80
C MET A 348 14.67 16.21 0.46
N VAL A 349 14.00 17.35 0.27
CA VAL A 349 14.67 18.66 0.10
C VAL A 349 15.48 19.01 1.36
N LEU A 350 14.88 18.83 2.55
CA LEU A 350 15.55 19.08 3.82
C LEU A 350 16.78 18.20 4.04
N GLN A 351 16.70 16.92 3.69
CA GLN A 351 17.85 16.00 3.73
C GLN A 351 18.98 16.49 2.83
N THR A 352 18.66 16.92 1.59
CA THR A 352 19.65 17.48 0.66
C THR A 352 20.30 18.75 1.20
N THR A 353 19.49 19.64 1.77
CA THR A 353 19.96 20.87 2.40
C THR A 353 20.89 20.57 3.57
N ASN A 354 20.55 19.61 4.43
CA ASN A 354 21.40 19.19 5.55
C ASN A 354 22.75 18.65 5.06
N MET A 355 22.77 17.82 4.02
CA MET A 355 24.01 17.31 3.44
C MET A 355 24.89 18.43 2.86
N TYR A 356 24.30 19.33 2.08
CA TYR A 356 25.00 20.48 1.51
C TYR A 356 25.54 21.41 2.59
N PHE A 357 24.72 21.73 3.60
CA PHE A 357 25.09 22.56 4.73
C PHE A 357 26.24 21.95 5.54
N THR A 358 26.18 20.65 5.80
CA THR A 358 27.24 19.92 6.52
C THR A 358 28.57 20.02 5.78
N GLN A 359 28.59 19.73 4.48
CA GLN A 359 29.80 19.83 3.65
C GLN A 359 30.34 21.26 3.61
N THR A 360 29.45 22.24 3.48
CA THR A 360 29.82 23.66 3.46
C THR A 360 30.41 24.12 4.80
N SER A 361 29.80 23.73 5.91
CA SER A 361 30.25 24.08 7.25
C SER A 361 31.60 23.45 7.58
N GLU A 362 31.79 22.18 7.25
CA GLU A 362 33.08 21.48 7.38
C GLU A 362 34.19 22.18 6.58
N LEU A 363 33.89 22.57 5.34
CA LEU A 363 34.83 23.27 4.48
C LEU A 363 35.23 24.61 5.10
N VAL A 364 34.27 25.45 5.47
CA VAL A 364 34.58 26.78 5.98
C VAL A 364 35.31 26.72 7.33
N GLU A 365 34.95 25.77 8.19
CA GLU A 365 35.69 25.52 9.43
C GLU A 365 37.14 25.09 9.16
N SER A 366 37.36 24.25 8.13
CA SER A 366 38.72 23.86 7.72
C SER A 366 39.54 25.05 7.19
N VAL A 367 38.91 25.94 6.43
CA VAL A 367 39.53 27.16 5.90
C VAL A 367 39.90 28.10 7.05
N ARG A 368 38.99 28.31 8.00
CA ARG A 368 39.22 29.12 9.21
C ARG A 368 40.40 28.61 10.03
N LYS A 369 40.48 27.30 10.28
CA LYS A 369 41.60 26.69 11.02
C LYS A 369 42.95 26.90 10.31
N VAL A 370 42.97 26.76 8.98
CA VAL A 370 44.19 27.00 8.18
C VAL A 370 44.59 28.47 8.27
N GLU A 371 43.65 29.40 8.11
CA GLU A 371 43.91 30.83 8.22
C GLU A 371 44.46 31.22 9.61
N ASP A 372 43.85 30.73 10.69
CA ASP A 372 44.31 30.96 12.06
C ASP A 372 45.72 30.42 12.29
N SER A 373 46.04 29.23 11.76
CA SER A 373 47.38 28.65 11.85
C SER A 373 48.43 29.53 11.15
N LEU A 374 48.09 30.04 9.97
CA LEU A 374 48.95 30.94 9.19
C LEU A 374 49.10 32.30 9.89
N ARG A 375 48.02 32.84 10.47
CA ARG A 375 48.05 34.07 11.25
C ARG A 375 48.95 33.95 12.47
N ARG A 376 48.82 32.87 13.26
CA ARG A 376 49.71 32.59 14.41
C ARG A 376 51.17 32.48 13.98
N LEU A 377 51.44 31.81 12.86
CA LEU A 377 52.79 31.65 12.32
C LEU A 377 53.38 32.98 11.82
N ARG A 378 52.57 33.85 11.20
CA ARG A 378 52.99 35.22 10.83
C ARG A 378 53.31 36.06 12.07
N VAL A 379 52.47 36.02 13.10
CA VAL A 379 52.70 36.73 14.37
C VAL A 379 53.98 36.24 15.06
N ALA A 380 54.20 34.92 15.13
CA ALA A 380 55.42 34.35 15.71
C ALA A 380 56.69 34.79 14.96
N ARG A 381 56.64 34.89 13.62
CA ARG A 381 57.76 35.39 12.80
C ARG A 381 57.98 36.90 12.96
N ALA A 382 56.91 37.68 13.14
CA ALA A 382 57.01 39.12 13.38
C ALA A 382 57.70 39.46 14.72
N VAL A 383 57.52 38.63 15.75
CA VAL A 383 58.20 38.76 17.05
C VAL A 383 59.71 38.44 16.96
N GLY A 384 60.13 37.67 15.96
CA GLY A 384 61.53 37.27 15.72
C GLY A 384 62.39 38.26 14.91
N GLY A 385 61.86 39.43 14.55
CA GLY A 385 62.64 40.51 13.91
C GLY A 385 62.97 40.28 12.44
N ALA A 386 61.98 40.19 11.56
CA ALA A 386 62.15 40.48 10.13
C ALA A 386 60.81 40.80 9.43
N GLN A 387 60.74 42.02 8.87
CA GLN A 387 59.95 42.49 7.72
C GLN A 387 58.42 42.65 7.77
N GLN A 388 58.03 43.60 6.91
CA GLN A 388 56.79 44.37 6.80
C GLN A 388 55.50 43.56 6.70
N ALA A 389 54.47 44.06 7.37
CA ALA A 389 53.08 43.66 7.16
C ALA A 389 52.67 43.97 5.71
N GLY A 390 52.72 42.96 4.84
CA GLY A 390 52.04 42.99 3.55
C GLY A 390 50.54 43.19 3.77
N GLY A 391 49.96 44.15 3.05
CA GLY A 391 48.61 44.65 3.26
C GLY A 391 47.51 43.59 3.20
N VAL A 392 46.35 43.98 3.74
CA VAL A 392 45.07 43.24 3.75
C VAL A 392 44.52 43.11 2.32
N GLY A 393 45.24 42.38 1.47
CA GLY A 393 44.77 41.98 0.15
C GLY A 393 43.90 40.74 0.27
N LYS A 394 42.81 40.71 -0.52
CA LYS A 394 41.92 39.56 -0.67
C LYS A 394 42.72 38.27 -0.88
N THR A 395 42.58 37.33 0.03
CA THR A 395 43.32 36.07 0.06
C THR A 395 42.64 34.96 -0.75
N ASP A 396 43.36 33.87 -1.04
CA ASP A 396 42.77 32.67 -1.65
C ASP A 396 41.66 32.07 -0.77
N ASP A 397 41.79 32.17 0.55
CA ASP A 397 40.77 31.71 1.50
C ASP A 397 39.51 32.60 1.47
N ASP A 398 39.66 33.92 1.20
CA ASP A 398 38.52 34.82 0.93
C ASP A 398 37.77 34.46 -0.36
N LYS A 399 38.49 34.04 -1.41
CA LYS A 399 37.86 33.56 -2.65
C LYS A 399 37.02 32.30 -2.39
N ILE A 400 37.52 31.38 -1.56
CA ILE A 400 36.80 30.14 -1.21
C ILE A 400 35.51 30.48 -0.45
N ARG A 401 35.58 31.33 0.58
CA ARG A 401 34.39 31.80 1.32
C ARG A 401 33.40 32.49 0.40
N HIS A 402 33.87 33.33 -0.51
CA HIS A 402 33.01 34.02 -1.47
C HIS A 402 32.34 33.05 -2.46
N GLN A 403 33.04 32.02 -2.94
CA GLN A 403 32.44 30.99 -3.79
C GLN A 403 31.33 30.23 -3.05
N VAL A 404 31.60 29.83 -1.79
CA VAL A 404 30.60 29.18 -0.93
C VAL A 404 29.36 30.06 -0.74
N TYR A 405 29.56 31.37 -0.56
CA TYR A 405 28.47 32.32 -0.46
C TYR A 405 27.64 32.36 -1.76
N LEU A 406 28.28 32.49 -2.93
CA LEU A 406 27.59 32.49 -4.23
C LEU A 406 26.80 31.20 -4.46
N ASP A 407 27.41 30.05 -4.15
CA ASP A 407 26.77 28.74 -4.29
C ASP A 407 25.54 28.62 -3.39
N THR A 408 25.63 29.12 -2.16
CA THR A 408 24.53 29.06 -1.20
C THR A 408 23.40 30.03 -1.53
N GLN A 409 23.71 31.23 -2.06
CA GLN A 409 22.70 32.15 -2.57
C GLN A 409 21.93 31.53 -3.75
N GLU A 410 22.64 30.89 -4.68
CA GLU A 410 22.01 30.17 -5.79
C GLU A 410 21.14 29.02 -5.28
N TYR A 411 21.64 28.21 -4.34
CA TYR A 411 20.85 27.12 -3.73
C TYR A 411 19.55 27.64 -3.12
N ILE A 412 19.63 28.70 -2.29
CA ILE A 412 18.45 29.33 -1.66
C ILE A 412 17.49 29.90 -2.70
N ALA A 413 18.00 30.54 -3.75
CA ALA A 413 17.17 31.07 -4.83
C ALA A 413 16.39 29.94 -5.52
N GLN A 414 17.04 28.81 -5.80
CA GLN A 414 16.43 27.64 -6.43
C GLN A 414 15.41 26.95 -5.52
N LEU A 415 15.65 26.88 -4.21
CA LEU A 415 14.66 26.35 -3.26
C LEU A 415 13.34 27.12 -3.31
N LYS A 416 13.38 28.45 -3.47
CA LYS A 416 12.18 29.30 -3.57
C LYS A 416 11.38 29.06 -4.85
N THR A 417 12.00 28.49 -5.88
CA THR A 417 11.34 28.18 -7.16
C THR A 417 10.87 26.73 -7.26
N LEU A 418 11.20 25.86 -6.29
CA LEU A 418 10.82 24.45 -6.34
C LEU A 418 9.30 24.29 -6.22
N PRO A 419 8.66 23.63 -7.19
CA PRO A 419 7.25 23.30 -7.06
C PRO A 419 7.05 22.28 -5.93
N LEU A 420 5.86 22.25 -5.33
CA LEU A 420 5.48 21.38 -4.20
C LEU A 420 6.16 21.65 -2.85
N LEU A 421 7.19 22.50 -2.79
CA LEU A 421 7.79 22.88 -1.51
C LEU A 421 6.86 23.84 -0.75
N SER A 422 6.33 23.40 0.38
CA SER A 422 5.46 24.24 1.22
C SER A 422 6.25 25.39 1.86
N GLU A 423 5.56 26.48 2.22
CA GLU A 423 6.20 27.60 2.93
C GLU A 423 6.86 27.17 4.25
N ALA A 424 6.23 26.25 4.97
CA ALA A 424 6.77 25.69 6.20
C ALA A 424 8.06 24.89 5.94
N ALA A 425 8.07 24.05 4.91
CA ALA A 425 9.26 23.29 4.53
C ALA A 425 10.38 24.21 4.02
N LEU A 426 10.05 25.23 3.22
CA LEU A 426 11.01 26.24 2.78
C LEU A 426 11.63 26.95 4.00
N LYS A 427 10.81 27.38 4.97
CA LYS A 427 11.31 27.99 6.21
C LYS A 427 12.27 27.07 6.96
N SER A 428 11.92 25.80 7.15
CA SER A 428 12.81 24.82 7.80
C SER A 428 14.15 24.66 7.08
N ASN A 429 14.17 24.76 5.75
CA ASN A 429 15.42 24.75 4.98
C ASN A 429 16.23 26.04 5.17
N LEU A 430 15.57 27.21 5.21
CA LEU A 430 16.24 28.49 5.43
C LEU A 430 16.81 28.62 6.85
N ASP A 431 16.16 28.03 7.85
CA ASP A 431 16.61 28.05 9.24
C ASP A 431 18.03 27.45 9.39
N TYR A 432 18.40 26.43 8.61
CA TYR A 432 19.78 25.90 8.58
C TYR A 432 20.82 26.96 8.22
N PHE A 433 20.48 27.87 7.30
CA PHE A 433 21.35 28.95 6.88
C PHE A 433 21.26 30.17 7.83
N ALA A 434 20.13 30.36 8.50
CA ALA A 434 19.88 31.46 9.45
C ALA A 434 20.46 31.23 10.87
N ILE A 435 20.62 29.98 11.31
CA ILE A 435 21.32 29.63 12.59
C ILE A 435 22.77 30.17 12.62
N SER A 436 23.28 30.65 11.49
CA SER A 436 24.58 31.32 11.36
C SER A 436 24.62 32.81 11.72
N GLU A 437 23.56 33.41 12.31
CA GLU A 437 23.51 34.85 12.66
C GLU A 437 24.55 35.34 13.69
N ASN A 438 25.41 34.49 14.24
CA ASN A 438 26.60 34.94 14.96
C ASN A 438 27.71 35.31 13.94
N PRO A 439 28.14 36.58 13.84
CA PRO A 439 29.11 37.02 12.83
C PRO A 439 30.45 36.27 12.86
N GLU A 440 30.83 35.73 14.03
CA GLU A 440 32.08 34.97 14.22
C GLU A 440 31.97 33.46 13.89
N THR A 441 30.74 32.94 13.77
CA THR A 441 30.47 31.55 13.37
C THR A 441 29.72 31.47 12.05
N ASN A 442 29.46 32.60 11.40
CA ASN A 442 28.82 32.63 10.09
C ASN A 442 29.83 32.24 9.01
N PRO A 443 29.73 31.06 8.39
CA PRO A 443 30.63 30.70 7.31
C PRO A 443 30.48 31.61 6.07
N MET A 444 29.45 32.47 6.05
CA MET A 444 29.02 33.32 4.94
C MET A 444 29.07 34.83 5.24
N ALA A 445 29.48 35.26 6.44
CA ALA A 445 29.71 36.69 6.69
C ALA A 445 31.05 37.09 6.06
N VAL A 446 31.00 37.65 4.84
CA VAL A 446 32.12 38.39 4.29
C VAL A 446 32.25 39.67 5.12
N SER A 447 33.30 39.77 5.93
CA SER A 447 33.77 41.05 6.47
C SER A 447 34.98 41.52 5.69
#